data_AF-A0A1I4WL63-F1
#
_entry.id   AF-A0A1I4WL63-F1
#
_cell.length_a   1.000
_cell.length_b   1.000
_cell.length_c   1.000
_cell.angle_alpha   90.00
_cell.angle_beta   90.00
_cell.angle_gamma   90.00
#
_symmetry.space_group_name_H-M   'P 1'
#
loop_
_entity.id
_entity.type
_entity.pdbx_description
1 polymer ?
#
loop_
_entity_poly.entity_id
_entity_poly.type
_entity_poly.pdbx_seq_one_letter_code
_entity_poly.pdbx_strand_id
1 'polypeptide(L)'
;MIFKTFLSILLTTFCSVIFAQNIIKGSVLDEFSKPIVNATIYVDGSTIKTTTNQEGVFEVSLPSGQYNLIAKANNFENFILSINTNDKKIYKIVLDSEIIALQETVVQAMSKDDWKYYYEMFLKLFLGNNEAATKCKIENSKDLRFHYDKNSRILTASSRNPLIITNNYLGYKIEYDLVDFNVNYQTNYVLTLGTALFTKLDANNAKTKKWKENRKSSYLGSVTHFMKAIFDKKLDEEGYDVKRLIRKTNPAYQKFKDEMLIGGQISGKVPPKIITYLVNQKVPYDSLKIVDGKNQFLNFKGLYSVEYKKEKEDIIYSKQNGSNYTSNQLSIFAIKSDLLKIEENGTYYHPAHLIVEGYWSWEKIANMVPIDYKIE
;
A
#
# COMPACT_ATOMS: atom_id res chain seq x y z
N MET A 1 -11.97 -53.22 -26.15
CA MET A 1 -11.63 -53.02 -24.72
C MET A 1 -10.73 -51.80 -24.45
N ILE A 2 -10.44 -50.93 -25.45
CA ILE A 2 -9.51 -49.79 -25.33
C ILE A 2 -10.25 -48.44 -25.16
N PHE A 3 -11.54 -48.37 -25.55
CA PHE A 3 -12.34 -47.14 -25.45
C PHE A 3 -12.97 -46.91 -24.06
N LYS A 4 -13.12 -47.96 -23.24
CA LYS A 4 -13.66 -47.84 -21.87
C LYS A 4 -12.58 -47.41 -20.85
N THR A 5 -11.31 -47.69 -21.13
CA THR A 5 -10.17 -47.30 -20.29
C THR A 5 -9.77 -45.83 -20.47
N PHE A 6 -10.10 -45.20 -21.61
CA PHE A 6 -9.82 -43.78 -21.85
C PHE A 6 -10.80 -42.84 -21.11
N LEU A 7 -12.05 -43.29 -20.89
CA LEU A 7 -13.05 -42.52 -20.15
C LEU A 7 -12.79 -42.50 -18.63
N SER A 8 -12.06 -43.49 -18.11
CA SER A 8 -11.71 -43.57 -16.68
C SER A 8 -10.48 -42.73 -16.31
N ILE A 9 -9.67 -42.29 -17.29
CA ILE A 9 -8.50 -41.41 -17.08
C ILE A 9 -8.89 -39.93 -17.24
N LEU A 10 -9.99 -39.63 -17.94
CA LEU A 10 -10.50 -38.27 -18.10
C LEU A 10 -11.31 -37.77 -16.89
N LEU A 11 -11.67 -38.65 -15.95
CA LEU A 11 -12.51 -38.31 -14.79
C LEU A 11 -11.74 -38.01 -13.50
N THR A 12 -10.40 -38.12 -13.50
CA THR A 12 -9.56 -37.96 -12.29
C THR A 12 -8.83 -36.61 -12.20
N THR A 13 -9.06 -35.67 -13.11
CA THR A 13 -8.37 -34.35 -13.12
C THR A 13 -9.27 -33.14 -12.86
N PHE A 14 -10.43 -33.34 -12.24
CA PHE A 14 -11.26 -32.25 -11.73
C PHE A 14 -11.23 -32.21 -10.19
N CYS A 15 -10.02 -32.15 -9.61
CA CYS A 15 -9.87 -31.66 -8.24
C CYS A 15 -10.10 -30.15 -8.28
N SER A 16 -11.37 -29.75 -8.21
CA SER A 16 -11.73 -28.39 -7.80
C SER A 16 -11.05 -28.14 -6.46
N VAL A 17 -10.06 -27.26 -6.42
CA VAL A 17 -9.49 -26.78 -5.16
C VAL A 17 -10.58 -25.95 -4.50
N ILE A 18 -11.41 -26.60 -3.67
CA ILE A 18 -12.34 -25.90 -2.79
C ILE A 18 -11.45 -25.24 -1.74
N PHE A 19 -11.17 -23.95 -1.92
CA PHE A 19 -10.61 -23.14 -0.85
C PHE A 19 -11.68 -23.06 0.24
N ALA A 20 -11.49 -23.82 1.32
CA ALA A 20 -12.30 -23.65 2.52
C ALA A 20 -12.13 -22.21 2.99
N GLN A 21 -13.23 -21.45 2.97
CA GLN A 21 -13.25 -20.12 3.57
C GLN A 21 -13.49 -20.28 5.07
N ASN A 22 -12.68 -19.61 5.88
CA ASN A 22 -12.84 -19.57 7.32
C ASN A 22 -13.91 -18.53 7.66
N ILE A 23 -14.88 -18.91 8.49
CA ILE A 23 -15.91 -17.99 8.98
C ILE A 23 -15.40 -17.36 10.27
N ILE A 24 -15.17 -16.05 10.22
CA ILE A 24 -14.82 -15.24 11.39
C ILE A 24 -16.11 -14.69 11.99
N LYS A 25 -16.27 -14.91 13.29
CA LYS A 25 -17.45 -14.51 14.05
C LYS A 25 -17.07 -13.58 15.17
N GLY A 26 -17.95 -12.65 15.49
CA GLY A 26 -17.77 -11.81 16.66
C GLY A 26 -18.96 -10.92 16.95
N SER A 27 -18.81 -10.07 17.96
CA SER A 27 -19.78 -9.03 18.30
C SER A 27 -19.10 -7.69 18.49
N VAL A 28 -19.86 -6.62 18.25
CA VAL A 28 -19.47 -5.23 18.46
C VAL A 28 -20.38 -4.62 19.51
N LEU A 29 -19.78 -4.06 20.54
CA LEU A 29 -20.45 -3.46 21.68
C LEU A 29 -19.90 -2.05 21.93
N ASP A 30 -20.69 -1.21 22.60
CA ASP A 30 -20.20 0.05 23.15
C ASP A 30 -19.50 -0.18 24.51
N GLU A 31 -18.89 0.87 25.05
CA GLU A 31 -18.22 0.88 26.36
C GLU A 31 -19.16 0.52 27.52
N PHE A 32 -20.49 0.61 27.32
CA PHE A 32 -21.53 0.22 28.28
C PHE A 32 -22.07 -1.21 28.04
N SER A 33 -21.39 -2.00 27.21
CA SER A 33 -21.77 -3.37 26.83
C SER A 33 -23.11 -3.48 26.09
N LYS A 34 -23.57 -2.44 25.42
CA LYS A 34 -24.75 -2.49 24.53
C LYS A 34 -24.34 -2.89 23.11
N PRO A 35 -25.14 -3.71 22.41
CA PRO A 35 -24.87 -4.08 21.02
C PRO A 35 -24.93 -2.88 20.08
N ILE A 36 -23.90 -2.74 19.25
CA ILE A 36 -23.89 -1.74 18.19
C ILE A 36 -24.45 -2.38 16.92
N VAL A 37 -25.65 -1.95 16.53
CA VAL A 37 -26.37 -2.42 15.34
C VAL A 37 -25.88 -1.68 14.10
N ASN A 38 -25.79 -2.38 12.96
CA ASN A 38 -25.33 -1.83 11.68
C ASN A 38 -23.90 -1.25 11.71
N ALA A 39 -23.05 -1.68 12.65
CA ALA A 39 -21.62 -1.43 12.57
C ALA A 39 -21.07 -2.12 11.33
N THR A 40 -20.24 -1.42 10.56
CA THR A 40 -19.55 -1.99 9.40
C THR A 40 -18.28 -2.67 9.87
N ILE A 41 -18.13 -3.95 9.52
CA ILE A 41 -16.88 -4.69 9.69
C ILE A 41 -16.29 -4.92 8.31
N TYR A 42 -15.07 -4.46 8.07
CA TYR A 42 -14.40 -4.69 6.79
C TYR A 42 -12.95 -5.12 6.95
N VAL A 43 -12.42 -5.80 5.95
CA VAL A 43 -11.02 -6.20 5.90
C VAL A 43 -10.25 -5.10 5.19
N ASP A 44 -9.25 -4.54 5.89
CA ASP A 44 -8.42 -3.46 5.36
C ASP A 44 -7.78 -3.83 4.02
N GLY A 45 -7.83 -2.89 3.08
CA GLY A 45 -7.28 -3.02 1.74
C GLY A 45 -8.08 -3.93 0.81
N SER A 46 -9.29 -4.37 1.18
CA SER A 46 -10.05 -5.36 0.40
C SER A 46 -11.43 -4.87 -0.05
N THR A 47 -12.15 -5.70 -0.80
CA THR A 47 -13.59 -5.52 -1.07
C THR A 47 -14.53 -6.17 -0.04
N ILE A 48 -13.97 -6.89 0.93
CA ILE A 48 -14.71 -7.75 1.86
C ILE A 48 -15.22 -6.93 3.05
N LYS A 49 -16.54 -6.93 3.24
CA LYS A 49 -17.21 -6.30 4.38
C LYS A 49 -18.48 -7.05 4.78
N THR A 50 -18.92 -6.83 6.00
CA THR A 50 -20.19 -7.29 6.57
C THR A 50 -20.73 -6.23 7.53
N THR A 51 -21.92 -6.42 8.06
CA THR A 51 -22.54 -5.52 9.05
C THR A 51 -23.04 -6.32 10.25
N THR A 52 -23.01 -5.70 11.43
CA THR A 52 -23.60 -6.32 12.63
C THR A 52 -25.13 -6.34 12.57
N ASN A 53 -25.71 -7.41 13.11
CA ASN A 53 -27.16 -7.58 13.25
C ASN A 53 -27.71 -6.83 14.49
N GLN A 54 -28.98 -7.07 14.84
CA GLN A 54 -29.65 -6.44 15.99
C GLN A 54 -29.02 -6.78 17.35
N GLU A 55 -28.30 -7.90 17.44
CA GLU A 55 -27.57 -8.34 18.64
C GLU A 55 -26.10 -7.87 18.63
N GLY A 56 -25.71 -7.04 17.65
CA GLY A 56 -24.33 -6.58 17.48
C GLY A 56 -23.40 -7.66 16.92
N VAL A 57 -23.93 -8.80 16.47
CA VAL A 57 -23.15 -9.95 15.98
C VAL A 57 -22.85 -9.82 14.50
N PHE A 58 -21.63 -10.19 14.08
CA PHE A 58 -21.21 -10.25 12.69
C PHE A 58 -20.60 -11.61 12.33
N GLU A 59 -20.71 -11.96 11.05
CA GLU A 59 -19.96 -13.06 10.43
C GLU A 59 -19.36 -12.60 9.10
N VAL A 60 -18.10 -12.98 8.85
CA VAL A 60 -17.39 -12.69 7.60
C VAL A 60 -16.57 -13.89 7.16
N SER A 61 -16.64 -14.20 5.86
CA SER A 61 -15.94 -15.34 5.26
C SER A 61 -14.62 -14.88 4.66
N LEU A 62 -13.50 -15.48 5.09
CA LEU A 62 -12.15 -15.10 4.68
C LEU A 62 -11.31 -16.31 4.28
N PRO A 63 -10.42 -16.18 3.26
CA PRO A 63 -9.39 -17.17 3.01
C PRO A 63 -8.48 -17.38 4.23
N SER A 64 -7.70 -18.46 4.22
CA SER A 64 -6.65 -18.64 5.21
C SER A 64 -5.60 -17.53 5.12
N GLY A 65 -5.18 -17.01 6.27
CA GLY A 65 -4.29 -15.87 6.36
C GLY A 65 -4.54 -15.02 7.59
N GLN A 66 -3.69 -14.02 7.76
CA GLN A 66 -3.89 -12.96 8.74
C GLN A 66 -4.56 -11.74 8.06
N TYR A 67 -5.31 -10.96 8.83
CA TYR A 67 -6.01 -9.77 8.34
C TYR A 67 -6.14 -8.72 9.45
N ASN A 68 -6.31 -7.46 9.06
CA ASN A 68 -6.82 -6.42 9.95
C ASN A 68 -8.31 -6.23 9.63
N LEU A 69 -9.16 -6.53 10.61
CA LEU A 69 -10.57 -6.17 10.57
C LEU A 69 -10.74 -4.78 11.17
N ILE A 70 -11.45 -3.91 10.46
CA ILE A 70 -11.81 -2.60 10.93
C ILE A 70 -13.29 -2.62 11.32
N ALA A 71 -13.58 -2.27 12.56
CA ALA A 71 -14.94 -2.06 13.04
C ALA A 71 -15.24 -0.56 13.07
N LYS A 72 -16.30 -0.16 12.37
CA LYS A 72 -16.72 1.23 12.20
C LYS A 72 -18.20 1.38 12.53
N ALA A 73 -18.53 2.40 13.31
CA ALA A 73 -19.91 2.80 13.58
C ALA A 73 -20.01 4.33 13.68
N ASN A 74 -21.21 4.89 13.54
CA ASN A 74 -21.40 6.33 13.62
C ASN A 74 -21.21 6.83 15.06
N ASN A 75 -20.44 7.91 15.24
CA ASN A 75 -20.08 8.51 16.54
C ASN A 75 -19.20 7.60 17.42
N PHE A 76 -18.46 6.67 16.82
CA PHE A 76 -17.51 5.81 17.50
C PHE A 76 -16.15 5.89 16.82
N GLU A 77 -15.09 5.75 17.61
CA GLU A 77 -13.74 5.62 17.04
C GLU A 77 -13.59 4.26 16.33
N ASN A 78 -12.91 4.26 15.18
CA ASN A 78 -12.64 3.02 14.44
C ASN A 78 -11.72 2.11 15.25
N PHE A 79 -12.08 0.84 15.38
CA PHE A 79 -11.23 -0.15 16.06
C PHE A 79 -10.57 -1.09 15.04
N ILE A 80 -9.27 -1.30 15.20
CA ILE A 80 -8.48 -2.21 14.35
C ILE A 80 -8.20 -3.50 15.13
N LEU A 81 -8.73 -4.61 14.62
CA LEU A 81 -8.52 -5.94 15.16
C LEU A 81 -7.67 -6.79 14.21
N SER A 82 -6.45 -7.12 14.61
CA SER A 82 -5.64 -8.12 13.89
C SER A 82 -6.13 -9.53 14.19
N ILE A 83 -6.45 -10.29 13.15
CA ILE A 83 -6.94 -11.67 13.24
C ILE A 83 -6.06 -12.63 12.45
N ASN A 84 -6.04 -13.89 12.89
CA ASN A 84 -5.56 -15.02 12.11
C ASN A 84 -6.75 -15.94 11.88
N THR A 85 -7.07 -16.23 10.63
CA THR A 85 -8.26 -17.04 10.30
C THR A 85 -8.17 -18.50 10.74
N ASN A 86 -6.97 -18.96 11.11
CA ASN A 86 -6.77 -20.27 11.73
C ASN A 86 -7.15 -20.28 13.22
N ASP A 87 -7.23 -19.11 13.85
CA ASP A 87 -7.70 -18.97 15.23
C ASP A 87 -9.23 -19.09 15.22
N LYS A 88 -9.76 -20.24 15.61
CA LYS A 88 -11.22 -20.48 15.75
C LYS A 88 -11.80 -19.79 16.99
N LYS A 89 -11.53 -18.49 17.15
CA LYS A 89 -11.99 -17.65 18.25
C LYS A 89 -13.25 -16.89 17.84
N ILE A 90 -14.12 -16.60 18.81
CA ILE A 90 -15.18 -15.61 18.65
C ILE A 90 -14.65 -14.29 19.19
N TYR A 91 -14.65 -13.26 18.36
CA TYR A 91 -14.07 -11.96 18.71
C TYR A 91 -15.12 -11.07 19.40
N LYS A 92 -14.69 -10.34 20.43
CA LYS A 92 -15.49 -9.29 21.07
C LYS A 92 -14.78 -7.96 20.84
N ILE A 93 -15.44 -7.05 20.12
CA ILE A 93 -14.95 -5.71 19.82
C ILE A 93 -15.76 -4.73 20.67
N VAL A 94 -15.05 -3.83 21.35
CA VAL A 94 -15.66 -2.71 22.09
C VAL A 94 -15.23 -1.44 21.38
N LEU A 95 -16.19 -0.61 20.97
CA LEU A 95 -15.93 0.70 20.39
C LEU A 95 -16.15 1.75 21.47
N ASP A 96 -15.23 2.71 21.54
CA ASP A 96 -15.36 3.89 22.38
C ASP A 96 -16.09 5.00 21.61
N SER A 97 -17.01 5.70 22.30
CA SER A 97 -17.67 6.87 21.74
C SER A 97 -16.63 7.91 21.28
N GLU A 98 -16.81 8.43 20.08
CA GLU A 98 -15.95 9.48 19.53
C GLU A 98 -16.16 10.77 20.33
N ILE A 99 -15.19 11.12 21.17
CA ILE A 99 -15.20 12.41 21.87
C ILE A 99 -14.70 13.44 20.87
N ILE A 100 -15.62 14.27 20.35
CA ILE A 100 -15.24 15.48 19.61
C ILE A 100 -14.57 16.43 20.60
N ALA A 101 -13.28 16.24 20.86
CA ALA A 101 -12.48 17.25 21.51
C ALA A 101 -12.39 18.42 20.54
N LEU A 102 -13.09 19.52 20.86
CA LEU A 102 -12.80 20.82 20.28
C LEU A 102 -11.36 21.16 20.66
N GLN A 103 -10.40 20.72 19.85
CA GLN A 103 -9.08 21.32 19.87
C GLN A 103 -9.25 22.74 19.34
N GLU A 104 -9.45 23.69 20.26
CA GLU A 104 -9.06 25.09 20.06
C GLU A 104 -7.53 25.13 19.95
N THR A 105 -7.01 24.52 18.90
CA THR A 105 -5.67 24.86 18.44
C THR A 105 -5.83 26.19 17.72
N VAL A 106 -4.97 27.15 18.06
CA VAL A 106 -4.81 28.41 17.33
C VAL A 106 -4.21 28.06 15.95
N VAL A 107 -4.94 27.32 15.14
CA VAL A 107 -4.56 27.06 13.76
C VAL A 107 -4.86 28.36 13.05
N GLN A 108 -3.81 29.12 12.76
CA GLN A 108 -3.93 30.20 11.78
C GLN A 108 -4.63 29.61 10.56
N ALA A 109 -5.81 30.15 10.24
CA ALA A 109 -6.58 29.69 9.12
C ALA A 109 -5.71 29.79 7.86
N MET A 110 -5.46 28.64 7.22
CA MET A 110 -4.72 28.57 5.98
C MET A 110 -5.43 29.40 4.91
N SER A 111 -4.68 30.19 4.13
CA SER A 111 -5.27 30.94 3.02
C SER A 111 -5.85 29.99 1.96
N LYS A 112 -6.78 30.47 1.13
CA LYS A 112 -7.35 29.66 0.05
C LYS A 112 -6.30 29.21 -0.96
N ASP A 113 -5.32 30.06 -1.25
CA ASP A 113 -4.25 29.76 -2.20
C ASP A 113 -3.25 28.75 -1.63
N ASP A 114 -2.86 28.89 -0.36
CA ASP A 114 -2.03 27.89 0.32
C ASP A 114 -2.75 26.54 0.39
N TRP A 115 -4.04 26.53 0.73
CA TRP A 115 -4.83 25.31 0.76
C TRP A 115 -4.86 24.63 -0.61
N LYS A 116 -5.08 25.40 -1.67
CA LYS A 116 -5.06 24.86 -3.04
C LYS A 116 -3.70 24.29 -3.41
N TYR A 117 -2.62 24.99 -3.08
CA TYR A 117 -1.25 24.53 -3.31
C TYR A 117 -0.97 23.19 -2.60
N TYR A 118 -1.29 23.10 -1.30
CA TYR A 118 -1.08 21.86 -0.54
C TYR A 118 -2.03 20.74 -0.96
N TYR A 119 -3.26 21.06 -1.39
CA TYR A 119 -4.19 20.08 -1.94
C TYR A 119 -3.64 19.48 -3.24
N GLU A 120 -3.14 20.30 -4.17
CA GLU A 120 -2.53 19.80 -5.41
C GLU A 120 -1.30 18.92 -5.13
N MET A 121 -0.50 19.29 -4.13
CA MET A 121 0.64 18.47 -3.71
C MET A 121 0.18 17.17 -3.04
N PHE A 122 -0.83 17.24 -2.18
CA PHE A 122 -1.45 16.07 -1.55
C PHE A 122 -1.94 15.09 -2.61
N LEU A 123 -2.68 15.55 -3.63
CA LEU A 123 -3.15 14.68 -4.71
C LEU A 123 -1.98 13.96 -5.41
N LYS A 124 -0.88 14.67 -5.71
CA LYS A 124 0.30 14.07 -6.36
C LYS A 124 0.97 13.01 -5.48
N LEU A 125 1.07 13.25 -4.17
CA LEU A 125 1.75 12.34 -3.24
C LEU A 125 0.86 11.20 -2.75
N PHE A 126 -0.46 11.41 -2.73
CA PHE A 126 -1.45 10.46 -2.24
C PHE A 126 -2.05 9.60 -3.35
N LEU A 127 -2.52 10.21 -4.45
CA LEU A 127 -3.07 9.47 -5.60
C LEU A 127 -2.00 9.06 -6.61
N GLY A 128 -0.90 9.81 -6.69
CA GLY A 128 0.16 9.61 -7.69
C GLY A 128 0.12 10.68 -8.79
N ASN A 129 0.97 10.53 -9.79
CA ASN A 129 1.09 11.50 -10.89
C ASN A 129 1.17 10.81 -12.27
N ASN A 130 0.17 9.99 -12.56
CA ASN A 130 0.06 9.16 -13.76
C ASN A 130 -1.37 9.12 -14.30
N GLU A 131 -1.62 8.37 -15.38
CA GLU A 131 -2.95 8.25 -15.99
C GLU A 131 -4.03 7.82 -14.97
N ALA A 132 -3.72 6.85 -14.11
CA ALA A 132 -4.65 6.38 -13.08
C ALA A 132 -5.06 7.52 -12.13
N ALA A 133 -4.10 8.33 -11.67
CA ALA A 133 -4.36 9.45 -10.78
C ALA A 133 -5.26 10.51 -11.42
N THR A 134 -5.09 10.80 -12.73
CA THR A 134 -5.96 11.75 -13.46
C THR A 134 -7.43 11.32 -13.56
N LYS A 135 -7.71 10.02 -13.35
CA LYS A 135 -9.04 9.43 -13.38
C LYS A 135 -9.60 9.16 -11.98
N CYS A 136 -8.91 9.64 -10.95
CA CYS A 136 -9.35 9.60 -9.57
C CYS A 136 -9.93 10.96 -9.15
N LYS A 137 -10.95 10.94 -8.30
CA LYS A 137 -11.54 12.14 -7.70
C LYS A 137 -11.82 11.90 -6.22
N ILE A 138 -11.34 12.80 -5.36
CA ILE A 138 -11.74 12.86 -3.95
C ILE A 138 -13.03 13.68 -3.87
N GLU A 139 -14.14 13.03 -3.54
CA GLU A 139 -15.48 13.64 -3.55
C GLU A 139 -15.68 14.62 -2.40
N ASN A 140 -15.12 14.34 -1.23
CA ASN A 140 -15.21 15.14 -0.01
C ASN A 140 -13.91 15.89 0.30
N SER A 141 -13.25 16.48 -0.70
CA SER A 141 -11.97 17.18 -0.52
C SER A 141 -12.01 18.31 0.53
N LYS A 142 -13.19 18.88 0.81
CA LYS A 142 -13.39 19.90 1.85
C LYS A 142 -13.22 19.38 3.29
N ASP A 143 -13.19 18.07 3.49
CA ASP A 143 -12.91 17.46 4.79
C ASP A 143 -11.41 17.48 5.13
N LEU A 144 -10.54 17.67 4.12
CA LEU A 144 -9.11 17.76 4.30
C LEU A 144 -8.70 19.06 5.02
N ARG A 145 -7.74 18.93 5.92
CA ARG A 145 -7.04 20.00 6.62
C ARG A 145 -5.55 19.80 6.43
N PHE A 146 -4.85 20.90 6.23
CA PHE A 146 -3.41 20.92 6.04
C PHE A 146 -2.78 21.81 7.12
N HIS A 147 -1.63 21.39 7.62
CA HIS A 147 -0.83 22.19 8.53
C HIS A 147 0.64 22.08 8.12
N TYR A 148 1.29 23.22 7.89
CA TYR A 148 2.71 23.28 7.57
C TYR A 148 3.47 23.96 8.70
N ASP A 149 4.33 23.22 9.37
CA ASP A 149 5.26 23.75 10.35
C ASP A 149 6.54 24.22 9.65
N LYS A 150 6.79 25.54 9.68
CA LYS A 150 7.97 26.17 9.06
C LYS A 150 9.29 25.78 9.74
N ASN A 151 9.27 25.47 11.05
CA ASN A 151 10.47 25.16 11.82
C ASN A 151 10.96 23.76 11.50
N SER A 152 10.08 22.76 11.63
CA SER A 152 10.40 21.38 11.29
C SER A 152 10.37 21.11 9.78
N ARG A 153 9.75 21.99 8.99
CA ARG A 153 9.49 21.82 7.54
C ARG A 153 8.72 20.53 7.27
N ILE A 154 7.66 20.33 8.04
CA ILE A 154 6.76 19.19 7.91
C ILE A 154 5.38 19.71 7.50
N LEU A 155 4.85 19.17 6.40
CA LEU A 155 3.43 19.29 6.09
C LEU A 155 2.70 18.07 6.63
N THR A 156 1.62 18.27 7.37
CA THR A 156 0.68 17.22 7.74
C THR A 156 -0.67 17.43 7.06
N ALA A 157 -1.36 16.33 6.74
CA ALA A 157 -2.75 16.35 6.29
C ALA A 157 -3.61 15.44 7.18
N SER A 158 -4.82 15.92 7.48
CA SER A 158 -5.84 15.17 8.21
C SER A 158 -7.19 15.34 7.52
N SER A 159 -8.12 14.43 7.78
CA SER A 159 -9.48 14.51 7.23
C SER A 159 -10.50 14.30 8.34
N ARG A 160 -11.58 15.07 8.34
CA ARG A 160 -12.66 14.92 9.32
C ARG A 160 -13.46 13.62 9.14
N ASN A 161 -13.61 13.18 7.90
CA ASN A 161 -14.27 11.92 7.55
C ASN A 161 -13.33 11.10 6.66
N PRO A 162 -13.54 9.77 6.54
CA PRO A 162 -12.85 8.98 5.53
C PRO A 162 -12.97 9.62 4.14
N LEU A 163 -11.85 9.64 3.41
CA LEU A 163 -11.81 10.17 2.05
C LEU A 163 -12.58 9.23 1.12
N ILE A 164 -13.51 9.80 0.37
CA ILE A 164 -14.29 9.08 -0.63
C ILE A 164 -13.67 9.32 -1.99
N ILE A 165 -13.03 8.30 -2.55
CA ILE A 165 -12.27 8.39 -3.79
C ILE A 165 -12.98 7.59 -4.87
N THR A 166 -13.42 8.25 -5.93
CA THR A 166 -13.92 7.58 -7.14
C THR A 166 -12.75 7.34 -8.08
N ASN A 167 -12.36 6.08 -8.29
CA ASN A 167 -11.30 5.66 -9.21
C ASN A 167 -11.92 5.08 -10.49
N ASN A 168 -12.04 5.91 -11.53
CA ASN A 168 -12.59 5.50 -12.83
C ASN A 168 -11.58 4.74 -13.70
N TYR A 169 -10.30 4.70 -13.31
CA TYR A 169 -9.28 3.92 -14.00
C TYR A 169 -9.37 2.43 -13.66
N LEU A 170 -9.57 2.12 -12.37
CA LEU A 170 -9.71 0.76 -11.88
C LEU A 170 -11.17 0.34 -11.65
N GLY A 171 -12.14 1.25 -11.72
CA GLY A 171 -13.54 0.93 -11.50
C GLY A 171 -13.86 0.60 -10.04
N TYR A 172 -13.34 1.40 -9.11
CA TYR A 172 -13.58 1.27 -7.68
C TYR A 172 -14.00 2.62 -7.07
N LYS A 173 -14.88 2.56 -6.08
CA LYS A 173 -14.99 3.56 -5.02
C LYS A 173 -14.13 3.09 -3.85
N ILE A 174 -13.28 3.97 -3.33
CA ILE A 174 -12.40 3.69 -2.20
C ILE A 174 -12.84 4.61 -1.06
N GLU A 175 -13.17 4.03 0.08
CA GLU A 175 -13.30 4.75 1.34
C GLU A 175 -11.98 4.59 2.09
N TYR A 176 -11.25 5.68 2.26
CA TYR A 176 -9.91 5.68 2.84
C TYR A 176 -9.89 6.46 4.15
N ASP A 177 -9.68 5.78 5.27
CA ASP A 177 -9.50 6.42 6.57
C ASP A 177 -8.05 6.89 6.73
N LEU A 178 -7.83 8.20 6.73
CA LEU A 178 -6.51 8.81 6.74
C LEU A 178 -5.98 8.92 8.16
N VAL A 179 -5.11 7.98 8.56
CA VAL A 179 -4.53 7.92 9.91
C VAL A 179 -3.35 8.89 10.04
N ASP A 180 -2.43 8.89 9.07
CA ASP A 180 -1.29 9.81 9.07
C ASP A 180 -0.91 10.16 7.64
N PHE A 181 -0.69 11.44 7.40
CA PHE A 181 -0.03 11.91 6.19
C PHE A 181 0.95 12.99 6.58
N ASN A 182 2.24 12.74 6.35
CA ASN A 182 3.26 13.76 6.57
C ASN A 182 4.33 13.77 5.49
N VAL A 183 4.75 14.97 5.11
CA VAL A 183 5.81 15.25 4.15
C VAL A 183 6.90 16.01 4.86
N ASN A 184 8.06 15.37 5.05
CA ASN A 184 9.22 16.00 5.64
C ASN A 184 10.13 16.54 4.51
N TYR A 185 10.13 17.85 4.29
CA TYR A 185 10.90 18.47 3.20
C TYR A 185 12.41 18.53 3.47
N GLN A 186 12.87 18.27 4.70
CA GLN A 186 14.31 18.17 4.98
C GLN A 186 14.89 16.86 4.47
N THR A 187 14.12 15.77 4.61
CA THR A 187 14.53 14.41 4.24
C THR A 187 13.92 13.94 2.92
N ASN A 188 12.95 14.68 2.37
CA ASN A 188 12.07 14.28 1.27
C ASN A 188 11.30 12.98 1.53
N TYR A 189 11.06 12.67 2.81
CA TYR A 189 10.30 11.51 3.22
C TYR A 189 8.81 11.82 3.21
N VAL A 190 8.02 10.90 2.67
CA VAL A 190 6.55 10.96 2.65
C VAL A 190 6.01 9.74 3.37
N LEU A 191 5.22 9.95 4.41
CA LEU A 191 4.46 8.92 5.09
C LEU A 191 2.98 9.07 4.72
N THR A 192 2.36 7.97 4.30
CA THR A 192 0.92 7.86 4.13
C THR A 192 0.49 6.58 4.83
N LEU A 193 -0.32 6.71 5.88
CA LEU A 193 -0.91 5.60 6.62
C LEU A 193 -2.43 5.78 6.68
N GLY A 194 -3.12 4.66 6.62
CA GLY A 194 -4.57 4.62 6.64
C GLY A 194 -5.09 3.24 6.33
N THR A 195 -6.41 3.13 6.33
CA THR A 195 -7.12 1.90 5.98
C THR A 195 -8.02 2.15 4.79
N ALA A 196 -8.27 1.13 3.97
CA ALA A 196 -9.01 1.27 2.73
C ALA A 196 -10.10 0.20 2.58
N LEU A 197 -11.31 0.63 2.23
CA LEU A 197 -12.40 -0.23 1.82
C LEU A 197 -12.77 0.01 0.35
N PHE A 198 -12.69 -1.03 -0.45
CA PHE A 198 -13.00 -0.97 -1.88
C PHE A 198 -14.43 -1.43 -2.15
N THR A 199 -15.13 -0.70 -3.02
CA THR A 199 -16.43 -1.10 -3.57
C THR A 199 -16.34 -1.03 -5.10
N LYS A 200 -16.67 -2.12 -5.80
CA LYS A 200 -16.68 -2.14 -7.27
C LYS A 200 -17.72 -1.14 -7.80
N LEU A 201 -17.38 -0.43 -8.87
CA LEU A 201 -18.32 0.39 -9.61
C LEU A 201 -19.05 -0.46 -10.66
N ASP A 202 -20.28 -0.07 -10.99
CA ASP A 202 -21.06 -0.65 -12.07
C ASP A 202 -20.80 0.08 -13.40
N ALA A 203 -20.68 -0.68 -14.48
CA ALA A 203 -20.54 -0.12 -15.83
C ALA A 203 -20.91 -1.13 -16.92
N ASN A 204 -21.00 -0.64 -18.16
CA ASN A 204 -21.18 -1.49 -19.34
C ASN A 204 -19.97 -2.44 -19.58
N ASN A 205 -20.16 -3.42 -20.47
CA ASN A 205 -19.14 -4.44 -20.77
C ASN A 205 -17.80 -3.86 -21.25
N ALA A 206 -17.82 -2.81 -22.08
CA ALA A 206 -16.60 -2.19 -22.60
C ALA A 206 -15.75 -1.57 -21.49
N LYS A 207 -16.37 -0.80 -20.58
CA LYS A 207 -15.68 -0.22 -19.42
C LYS A 207 -15.18 -1.30 -18.48
N THR A 208 -15.99 -2.33 -18.22
CA THR A 208 -15.60 -3.45 -17.35
C THR A 208 -14.38 -4.19 -17.89
N LYS A 209 -14.31 -4.43 -19.21
CA LYS A 209 -13.13 -5.03 -19.85
C LYS A 209 -11.89 -4.16 -19.66
N LYS A 210 -12.00 -2.85 -19.89
CA LYS A 210 -10.89 -1.91 -19.71
C LYS A 210 -10.41 -1.86 -18.26
N TRP A 211 -11.32 -1.90 -17.29
CA TRP A 211 -10.96 -1.97 -15.87
C TRP A 211 -10.21 -3.26 -15.52
N LYS A 212 -10.58 -4.41 -16.08
CA LYS A 212 -9.83 -5.66 -15.88
C LYS A 212 -8.38 -5.56 -16.39
N GLU A 213 -8.19 -4.99 -17.58
CA GLU A 213 -6.85 -4.75 -18.15
C GLU A 213 -6.03 -3.81 -17.26
N ASN A 214 -6.62 -2.70 -16.83
CA ASN A 214 -5.97 -1.71 -15.98
C ASN A 214 -5.61 -2.27 -14.60
N ARG A 215 -6.50 -3.08 -13.99
CA ARG A 215 -6.24 -3.77 -12.72
C ARG A 215 -5.08 -4.77 -12.86
N LYS A 216 -5.03 -5.52 -13.96
CA LYS A 216 -3.93 -6.44 -14.23
C LYS A 216 -2.59 -5.71 -14.35
N SER A 217 -2.55 -4.63 -15.12
CA SER A 217 -1.34 -3.78 -15.25
C SER A 217 -0.94 -3.16 -13.91
N SER A 218 -1.89 -2.64 -13.13
CA SER A 218 -1.58 -2.05 -11.81
C SER A 218 -1.17 -3.07 -10.75
N TYR A 219 -1.61 -4.33 -10.88
CA TYR A 219 -1.19 -5.40 -9.99
C TYR A 219 0.21 -5.91 -10.34
N LEU A 220 0.48 -6.14 -11.62
CA LEU A 220 1.78 -6.62 -12.08
C LEU A 220 2.87 -5.60 -11.76
N GLY A 221 4.05 -6.08 -11.36
CA GLY A 221 5.13 -5.21 -10.93
C GLY A 221 4.96 -4.60 -9.54
N SER A 222 3.74 -4.46 -9.00
CA SER A 222 3.46 -3.83 -7.70
C SER A 222 4.16 -4.47 -6.50
N VAL A 223 4.20 -3.75 -5.37
CA VAL A 223 4.71 -4.27 -4.08
C VAL A 223 3.99 -5.57 -3.69
N THR A 224 2.66 -5.62 -3.83
CA THR A 224 1.87 -6.83 -3.50
C THR A 224 2.24 -8.02 -4.37
N HIS A 225 2.42 -7.80 -5.67
CA HIS A 225 2.88 -8.85 -6.58
C HIS A 225 4.30 -9.32 -6.25
N PHE A 226 5.19 -8.39 -5.90
CA PHE A 226 6.54 -8.73 -5.43
C PHE A 226 6.52 -9.56 -4.14
N MET A 227 5.72 -9.17 -3.14
CA MET A 227 5.59 -9.94 -1.89
C MET A 227 5.06 -11.35 -2.16
N LYS A 228 4.08 -11.49 -3.06
CA LYS A 228 3.56 -12.79 -3.47
C LYS A 228 4.61 -13.64 -4.20
N ALA A 229 5.37 -13.05 -5.13
CA ALA A 229 6.45 -13.73 -5.82
C ALA A 229 7.58 -14.17 -4.87
N ILE A 230 7.86 -13.38 -3.82
CA ILE A 230 8.71 -13.80 -2.71
C ILE A 230 8.07 -14.94 -1.94
N PHE A 231 6.78 -14.88 -1.57
CA PHE A 231 6.15 -15.96 -0.80
C PHE A 231 6.21 -17.30 -1.56
N ASP A 232 5.86 -17.26 -2.84
CA ASP A 232 5.66 -18.44 -3.72
C ASP A 232 6.95 -19.01 -4.32
N LYS A 233 8.12 -18.39 -4.09
CA LYS A 233 9.42 -18.75 -4.70
C LYS A 233 9.45 -18.61 -6.22
N LYS A 234 8.85 -17.53 -6.72
CA LYS A 234 8.65 -17.27 -8.15
C LYS A 234 9.22 -15.95 -8.66
N LEU A 235 10.17 -15.32 -7.96
CA LEU A 235 10.74 -14.04 -8.41
C LEU A 235 11.22 -14.07 -9.87
N ASP A 236 11.94 -15.12 -10.26
CA ASP A 236 12.52 -15.25 -11.60
C ASP A 236 11.44 -15.49 -12.65
N GLU A 237 10.52 -16.40 -12.36
CA GLU A 237 9.34 -16.70 -13.21
C GLU A 237 8.47 -15.45 -13.39
N GLU A 238 8.34 -14.64 -12.34
CA GLU A 238 7.62 -13.38 -12.35
C GLU A 238 8.41 -12.20 -12.91
N GLY A 239 9.68 -12.40 -13.29
CA GLY A 239 10.48 -11.39 -13.99
C GLY A 239 11.11 -10.34 -13.09
N TYR A 240 11.32 -10.65 -11.81
CA TYR A 240 12.04 -9.81 -10.87
C TYR A 240 13.55 -10.11 -10.87
N ASP A 241 14.36 -9.05 -10.80
CA ASP A 241 15.79 -9.11 -10.51
C ASP A 241 16.10 -8.25 -9.30
N VAL A 242 16.65 -8.88 -8.27
CA VAL A 242 16.88 -8.26 -6.96
C VAL A 242 18.37 -8.22 -6.70
N LYS A 243 18.90 -7.02 -6.45
CA LYS A 243 20.33 -6.75 -6.25
C LYS A 243 20.57 -5.91 -5.01
N ARG A 244 21.74 -6.03 -4.39
CA ARG A 244 22.12 -5.16 -3.27
C ARG A 244 22.43 -3.75 -3.78
N LEU A 245 21.91 -2.76 -3.08
CA LEU A 245 22.19 -1.35 -3.32
C LEU A 245 22.92 -0.77 -2.12
N ILE A 246 23.99 -0.02 -2.35
CA ILE A 246 24.79 0.58 -1.28
C ILE A 246 24.86 2.08 -1.54
N ARG A 247 24.45 2.88 -0.55
CA ARG A 247 24.64 4.34 -0.55
C ARG A 247 25.77 4.69 0.41
N LYS A 248 26.74 5.47 -0.08
CA LYS A 248 27.85 6.00 0.74
C LYS A 248 27.97 7.50 0.54
N THR A 249 28.41 8.19 1.58
CA THR A 249 28.84 9.59 1.48
C THR A 249 29.92 9.70 0.40
N ASN A 250 29.78 10.68 -0.48
CA ASN A 250 30.75 10.94 -1.52
C ASN A 250 31.99 11.66 -0.94
N PRO A 251 33.20 11.05 -0.95
CA PRO A 251 34.40 11.73 -0.48
C PRO A 251 34.70 13.03 -1.24
N ALA A 252 34.39 13.09 -2.54
CA ALA A 252 34.57 14.30 -3.35
C ALA A 252 33.66 15.44 -2.89
N TYR A 253 32.47 15.13 -2.36
CA TYR A 253 31.59 16.15 -1.78
C TYR A 253 32.11 16.68 -0.45
N GLN A 254 32.71 15.82 0.39
CA GLN A 254 33.33 16.29 1.64
C GLN A 254 34.49 17.23 1.33
N LYS A 255 35.37 16.84 0.39
CA LYS A 255 36.46 17.70 -0.07
C LYS A 255 35.96 19.05 -0.60
N PHE A 256 34.93 19.03 -1.46
CA PHE A 256 34.29 20.25 -1.96
C PHE A 256 33.76 21.12 -0.81
N LYS A 257 33.09 20.52 0.18
CA LYS A 257 32.56 21.26 1.34
C LYS A 257 33.67 21.90 2.16
N ASP A 258 34.76 21.19 2.39
CA ASP A 258 35.91 21.70 3.16
C ASP A 258 36.60 22.86 2.44
N GLU A 259 36.75 22.78 1.11
CA GLU A 259 37.27 23.87 0.26
C GLU A 259 36.37 25.12 0.33
N MET A 260 35.04 24.95 0.34
CA MET A 260 34.12 26.08 0.47
C MET A 260 34.18 26.74 1.85
N LEU A 261 34.42 25.98 2.93
CA LEU A 261 34.51 26.52 4.29
C LEU A 261 35.72 27.44 4.49
N ILE A 262 36.78 27.28 3.69
CA ILE A 262 38.00 28.10 3.75
C ILE A 262 38.01 29.23 2.69
N GLY A 263 36.86 29.53 2.08
CA GLY A 263 36.72 30.64 1.12
C GLY A 263 37.06 30.27 -0.34
N GLY A 264 37.09 28.98 -0.68
CA GLY A 264 37.24 28.54 -2.06
C GLY A 264 36.12 29.04 -2.98
N GLN A 265 36.43 29.25 -4.25
CA GLN A 265 35.43 29.60 -5.26
C GLN A 265 34.82 28.35 -5.90
N ILE A 266 33.51 28.36 -6.15
CA ILE A 266 32.83 27.27 -6.85
C ILE A 266 33.30 27.28 -8.31
N SER A 267 34.12 26.30 -8.68
CA SER A 267 34.49 26.03 -10.06
C SER A 267 33.88 24.70 -10.50
N GLY A 268 32.98 24.74 -11.49
CA GLY A 268 32.35 23.55 -12.05
C GLY A 268 31.16 22.99 -11.26
N LYS A 269 30.85 21.70 -11.48
CA LYS A 269 29.67 21.03 -10.95
C LYS A 269 29.91 20.51 -9.53
N VAL A 270 29.03 20.88 -8.59
CA VAL A 270 29.04 20.38 -7.22
C VAL A 270 28.90 18.85 -7.21
N PRO A 271 29.83 18.09 -6.61
CA PRO A 271 29.69 16.64 -6.50
C PRO A 271 28.43 16.25 -5.71
N PRO A 272 27.75 15.14 -6.04
CA PRO A 272 26.60 14.70 -5.25
C PRO A 272 27.03 14.31 -3.85
N LYS A 273 26.21 14.59 -2.82
CA LYS A 273 26.50 14.24 -1.42
C LYS A 273 26.62 12.72 -1.19
N ILE A 274 25.89 11.92 -1.95
CA ILE A 274 25.82 10.47 -1.84
C ILE A 274 26.16 9.84 -3.20
N ILE A 275 26.97 8.79 -3.19
CA ILE A 275 27.16 7.89 -4.33
C ILE A 275 26.39 6.60 -4.07
N THR A 276 25.73 6.10 -5.11
CA THR A 276 24.99 4.84 -5.10
C THR A 276 25.76 3.79 -5.90
N TYR A 277 26.00 2.63 -5.29
CA TYR A 277 26.63 1.47 -5.92
C TYR A 277 25.62 0.34 -6.02
N LEU A 278 25.47 -0.23 -7.22
CA LEU A 278 24.72 -1.46 -7.42
C LEU A 278 25.70 -2.63 -7.40
N VAL A 279 25.51 -3.57 -6.48
CA VAL A 279 26.25 -4.84 -6.52
C VAL A 279 25.66 -5.63 -7.68
N ASN A 280 26.44 -5.80 -8.76
CA ASN A 280 25.97 -6.45 -9.98
C ASN A 280 25.94 -7.99 -9.86
N GLN A 281 25.45 -8.47 -8.72
CA GLN A 281 25.18 -9.86 -8.44
C GLN A 281 23.76 -9.97 -7.93
N LYS A 282 23.01 -10.91 -8.52
CA LYS A 282 21.67 -11.23 -8.06
C LYS A 282 21.71 -11.76 -6.63
N VAL A 283 20.81 -11.29 -5.79
CA VAL A 283 20.70 -11.77 -4.41
C VAL A 283 20.14 -13.20 -4.45
N PRO A 284 20.77 -14.16 -3.76
CA PRO A 284 20.22 -15.50 -3.62
C PRO A 284 18.84 -15.45 -2.98
N TYR A 285 17.87 -16.09 -3.62
CA TYR A 285 16.47 -16.04 -3.18
C TYR A 285 16.28 -16.46 -1.72
N ASP A 286 16.95 -17.53 -1.28
CA ASP A 286 16.83 -18.05 0.09
C ASP A 286 17.38 -17.07 1.15
N SER A 287 18.10 -16.02 0.75
CA SER A 287 18.54 -14.96 1.67
C SER A 287 17.52 -13.83 1.83
N LEU A 288 16.52 -13.74 0.95
CA LEU A 288 15.49 -12.68 0.96
C LEU A 288 14.36 -12.95 1.95
N LYS A 289 14.25 -14.20 2.45
CA LYS A 289 13.22 -14.58 3.42
C LYS A 289 13.73 -15.59 4.43
N ILE A 290 13.05 -15.65 5.57
CA ILE A 290 13.20 -16.66 6.61
C ILE A 290 11.87 -17.41 6.71
N VAL A 291 11.93 -18.74 6.79
CA VAL A 291 10.78 -19.62 6.94
C VAL A 291 10.83 -20.25 8.32
N ASP A 292 9.77 -20.07 9.09
CA ASP A 292 9.60 -20.65 10.43
C ASP A 292 8.24 -21.37 10.51
N GLY A 293 8.27 -22.69 10.35
CA GLY A 293 7.07 -23.51 10.22
C GLY A 293 6.21 -23.08 9.03
N LYS A 294 5.00 -22.57 9.31
CA LYS A 294 4.07 -22.02 8.29
C LYS A 294 4.29 -20.52 8.03
N ASN A 295 5.07 -19.84 8.86
CA ASN A 295 5.27 -18.40 8.76
C ASN A 295 6.45 -18.09 7.85
N GLN A 296 6.33 -17.01 7.08
CA GLN A 296 7.41 -16.47 6.25
C GLN A 296 7.65 -15.01 6.60
N PHE A 297 8.92 -14.63 6.69
CA PHE A 297 9.36 -13.27 7.03
C PHE A 297 10.36 -12.77 6.00
N LEU A 298 10.25 -11.51 5.59
CA LEU A 298 11.26 -10.85 4.76
C LEU A 298 12.57 -10.67 5.55
N ASN A 299 13.70 -10.85 4.86
CA ASN A 299 15.04 -10.71 5.42
C ASN A 299 15.88 -9.73 4.57
N PHE A 300 15.51 -8.46 4.61
CA PHE A 300 16.17 -7.40 3.84
C PHE A 300 17.05 -6.54 4.74
N LYS A 301 18.38 -6.72 4.64
CA LYS A 301 19.35 -5.98 5.45
C LYS A 301 19.93 -4.79 4.68
N GLY A 302 19.32 -3.62 4.78
CA GLY A 302 19.72 -2.41 4.04
C GLY A 302 18.94 -2.22 2.74
N LEU A 303 19.55 -1.57 1.75
CA LEU A 303 18.86 -1.19 0.50
C LEU A 303 19.02 -2.27 -0.57
N TYR A 304 17.94 -2.51 -1.30
CA TYR A 304 17.91 -3.43 -2.42
C TYR A 304 17.30 -2.72 -3.63
N SER A 305 17.90 -2.96 -4.78
CA SER A 305 17.31 -2.62 -6.06
C SER A 305 16.40 -3.78 -6.47
N VAL A 306 15.18 -3.45 -6.86
CA VAL A 306 14.19 -4.39 -7.41
C VAL A 306 13.83 -3.92 -8.80
N GLU A 307 14.23 -4.68 -9.81
CA GLU A 307 13.89 -4.45 -11.21
C GLU A 307 12.78 -5.42 -11.62
N TYR A 308 11.69 -4.91 -12.20
CA TYR A 308 10.65 -5.72 -12.81
C TYR A 308 10.74 -5.62 -14.33
N LYS A 309 10.99 -6.76 -14.99
CA LYS A 309 11.42 -6.83 -16.40
C LYS A 309 10.28 -7.08 -17.38
N LYS A 310 9.09 -7.46 -16.90
CA LYS A 310 7.94 -7.78 -17.75
C LYS A 310 7.13 -6.55 -18.17
N GLU A 311 7.46 -5.37 -17.65
CA GLU A 311 6.82 -4.11 -18.02
C GLU A 311 7.83 -2.96 -18.01
N LYS A 312 7.61 -1.98 -18.89
CA LYS A 312 8.40 -0.75 -18.92
C LYS A 312 7.82 0.26 -17.94
N GLU A 313 8.68 1.13 -17.44
CA GLU A 313 8.23 2.28 -16.70
C GLU A 313 7.44 3.25 -17.60
N ASP A 314 6.53 4.02 -17.00
CA ASP A 314 5.83 5.10 -17.69
C ASP A 314 6.80 6.18 -18.20
N ILE A 315 6.50 6.75 -19.37
CA ILE A 315 7.31 7.82 -19.97
C ILE A 315 7.29 9.12 -19.14
N ILE A 316 6.20 9.40 -18.43
CA ILE A 316 6.09 10.55 -17.52
C ILE A 316 7.07 10.36 -16.35
N TYR A 317 7.11 9.16 -15.78
CA TYR A 317 8.09 8.81 -14.74
C TYR A 317 9.53 8.95 -15.26
N SER A 318 9.81 8.40 -16.45
CA SER A 318 11.15 8.49 -17.08
C SER A 318 11.61 9.94 -17.23
N LYS A 319 10.73 10.81 -17.77
CA LYS A 319 11.02 12.24 -17.99
C LYS A 319 11.22 13.00 -16.68
N GLN A 320 10.43 12.69 -15.64
CA GLN A 320 10.60 13.28 -14.30
C GLN A 320 11.96 12.94 -13.69
N ASN A 321 12.52 11.78 -14.04
CA ASN A 321 13.84 11.33 -13.61
C ASN A 321 14.96 11.66 -14.61
N GLY A 322 14.69 12.54 -15.60
CA GLY A 322 15.70 13.06 -16.53
C GLY A 322 16.03 12.14 -17.71
N SER A 323 15.22 11.11 -17.98
CA SER A 323 15.36 10.22 -19.13
C SER A 323 14.32 10.49 -20.21
N ASN A 324 14.73 10.45 -21.48
CA ASN A 324 13.81 10.52 -22.64
C ASN A 324 13.33 9.15 -23.12
N TYR A 325 13.85 8.07 -22.54
CA TYR A 325 13.52 6.69 -22.91
C TYR A 325 13.03 5.92 -21.69
N THR A 326 12.12 4.99 -21.91
CA THR A 326 11.64 4.10 -20.85
C THR A 326 12.58 2.91 -20.68
N SER A 327 12.86 2.57 -19.42
CA SER A 327 13.57 1.38 -19.01
C SER A 327 12.63 0.40 -18.32
N ASN A 328 13.16 -0.69 -17.77
CA ASN A 328 12.37 -1.58 -16.91
C ASN A 328 12.00 -0.83 -15.62
N GLN A 329 10.90 -1.22 -14.99
CA GLN A 329 10.50 -0.59 -13.73
C GLN A 329 11.55 -0.88 -12.65
N LEU A 330 12.13 0.17 -12.08
CA LEU A 330 13.17 0.09 -11.06
C LEU A 330 12.71 0.74 -9.76
N SER A 331 12.71 -0.04 -8.70
CA SER A 331 12.38 0.40 -7.35
C SER A 331 13.54 0.13 -6.38
N ILE A 332 13.58 0.91 -5.30
CA ILE A 332 14.47 0.64 -4.16
C ILE A 332 13.59 0.21 -3.01
N PHE A 333 13.99 -0.87 -2.36
CA PHE A 333 13.25 -1.50 -1.27
C PHE A 333 14.13 -1.67 -0.05
N ALA A 334 13.56 -1.35 1.12
CA ALA A 334 14.15 -1.64 2.41
C ALA A 334 13.05 -1.85 3.45
N ILE A 335 13.41 -2.54 4.53
CA ILE A 335 12.59 -2.67 5.74
C ILE A 335 13.31 -2.01 6.91
N LYS A 336 12.57 -1.33 7.79
CA LYS A 336 13.08 -0.70 9.01
C LYS A 336 13.23 -1.70 10.16
N SER A 337 12.43 -2.76 10.18
CA SER A 337 12.50 -3.84 11.17
C SER A 337 13.36 -5.00 10.67
N ASP A 338 13.91 -5.78 11.59
CA ASP A 338 14.74 -6.94 11.23
C ASP A 338 13.95 -8.04 10.51
N LEU A 339 12.64 -8.14 10.77
CA LEU A 339 11.73 -9.10 10.16
C LEU A 339 10.38 -8.42 9.85
N LEU A 340 9.84 -8.70 8.66
CA LEU A 340 8.49 -8.31 8.25
C LEU A 340 7.73 -9.56 7.82
N LYS A 341 6.64 -9.91 8.52
CA LYS A 341 5.85 -11.08 8.15
C LYS A 341 5.12 -10.84 6.82
N ILE A 342 5.13 -11.85 5.95
CA ILE A 342 4.38 -11.87 4.69
C ILE A 342 3.43 -13.07 4.63
N GLU A 343 2.30 -12.88 3.97
CA GLU A 343 1.24 -13.88 3.79
C GLU A 343 1.12 -14.33 2.32
N GLU A 344 0.42 -15.44 2.07
CA GLU A 344 0.27 -16.06 0.74
C GLU A 344 -0.43 -15.16 -0.30
N ASN A 345 -1.30 -14.26 0.18
CA ASN A 345 -1.98 -13.26 -0.64
C ASN A 345 -1.10 -12.03 -0.93
N GLY A 346 0.15 -11.97 -0.42
CA GLY A 346 1.06 -10.85 -0.57
C GLY A 346 0.86 -9.73 0.45
N THR A 347 -0.07 -9.89 1.41
CA THR A 347 -0.23 -8.95 2.53
C THR A 347 0.98 -9.01 3.47
N TYR A 348 1.30 -7.86 4.05
CA TYR A 348 2.36 -7.69 5.04
C TYR A 348 1.87 -6.74 6.16
N TYR A 349 2.45 -6.88 7.34
CA TYR A 349 2.04 -6.12 8.53
C TYR A 349 2.97 -4.94 8.80
N HIS A 350 2.50 -3.95 9.55
CA HIS A 350 3.25 -2.72 9.87
C HIS A 350 3.78 -2.00 8.62
N PRO A 351 2.89 -1.47 7.75
CA PRO A 351 3.30 -0.81 6.50
C PRO A 351 4.29 0.35 6.72
N ALA A 352 4.28 0.99 7.89
CA ALA A 352 5.26 2.01 8.28
C ALA A 352 6.72 1.53 8.33
N HIS A 353 6.95 0.20 8.38
CA HIS A 353 8.28 -0.41 8.36
C HIS A 353 8.83 -0.59 6.94
N LEU A 354 7.99 -0.47 5.91
CA LEU A 354 8.41 -0.62 4.52
C LEU A 354 8.84 0.74 3.96
N ILE A 355 10.02 0.77 3.34
CA ILE A 355 10.55 1.94 2.63
C ILE A 355 10.64 1.59 1.16
N VAL A 356 10.00 2.40 0.33
CA VAL A 356 10.07 2.30 -1.12
C VAL A 356 10.49 3.61 -1.75
N GLU A 357 11.35 3.50 -2.75
CA GLU A 357 11.72 4.59 -3.65
C GLU A 357 11.64 4.12 -5.10
N GLY A 358 11.77 5.03 -6.04
CA GLY A 358 11.71 4.71 -7.45
C GLY A 358 10.28 4.45 -7.92
N TYR A 359 10.08 3.51 -8.82
CA TYR A 359 8.80 3.31 -9.53
C TYR A 359 7.63 3.01 -8.57
N TRP A 360 7.83 2.16 -7.55
CA TRP A 360 6.82 1.89 -6.53
C TRP A 360 6.43 3.09 -5.68
N SER A 361 7.30 4.09 -5.56
CA SER A 361 6.96 5.33 -4.87
C SER A 361 6.15 6.29 -5.75
N TRP A 362 6.06 6.05 -7.05
CA TRP A 362 5.34 6.87 -8.01
C TRP A 362 3.92 6.37 -8.26
N GLU A 363 3.73 5.05 -8.32
CA GLU A 363 2.41 4.42 -8.29
C GLU A 363 1.87 4.39 -6.86
N LYS A 364 0.77 5.11 -6.63
CA LYS A 364 0.18 5.30 -5.29
C LYS A 364 -1.25 4.74 -5.26
N ILE A 365 -2.13 5.35 -4.45
CA ILE A 365 -3.51 4.88 -4.24
C ILE A 365 -4.31 4.73 -5.55
N ALA A 366 -4.02 5.52 -6.59
CA ALA A 366 -4.72 5.40 -7.87
C ALA A 366 -4.47 4.06 -8.59
N ASN A 367 -3.34 3.41 -8.34
CA ASN A 367 -2.97 2.10 -8.88
C ASN A 367 -3.21 0.96 -7.87
N MET A 368 -3.66 1.27 -6.66
CA MET A 368 -3.86 0.26 -5.63
C MET A 368 -5.07 -0.63 -6.00
N VAL A 369 -4.81 -1.92 -6.18
CA VAL A 369 -5.86 -2.94 -6.29
C VAL A 369 -6.15 -3.55 -4.91
N PRO A 370 -7.38 -4.04 -4.67
CA PRO A 370 -7.71 -4.72 -3.42
C PRO A 370 -6.81 -5.94 -3.16
N ILE A 371 -6.51 -6.25 -1.90
CA ILE A 371 -5.68 -7.42 -1.53
C ILE A 371 -6.34 -8.76 -1.89
N ASP A 372 -7.65 -8.77 -2.11
CA ASP A 372 -8.45 -9.90 -2.59
C ASP A 372 -8.55 -9.95 -4.12
N TYR A 373 -7.86 -9.06 -4.84
CA TYR A 373 -7.76 -9.10 -6.30
C TYR A 373 -7.02 -10.36 -6.77
N LYS A 374 -7.57 -11.01 -7.78
CA LYS A 374 -6.95 -12.11 -8.51
C LYS A 374 -6.98 -11.77 -9.99
N ILE A 375 -5.89 -12.10 -10.69
CA ILE A 375 -5.88 -12.03 -12.15
C ILE A 375 -6.91 -13.05 -12.65
N GLU A 376 -7.92 -12.55 -13.38
CA GLU A 376 -8.98 -13.34 -14.01
C GLU A 376 -8.53 -13.96 -15.34
#